data_AF-A0A3B9LAX5-F1
#
_entry.id   AF-A0A3B9LAX5-F1
#
_cell.length_a   1.000
_cell.length_b   1.000
_cell.length_c   1.000
_cell.angle_alpha   90.00
_cell.angle_beta   90.00
_cell.angle_gamma   90.00
#
_symmetry.space_group_name_H-M   'P 1'
#
loop_
_entity.id
_entity.type
_entity.pdbx_description
1 polymer ?
#
loop_
_entity_poly.entity_id
_entity_poly.type
_entity_poly.pdbx_seq_one_letter_code
_entity_poly.pdbx_strand_id
1 'polypeptide(L)' 'ILEDCMREVLNLEAERRIAVLDPIKLVIDNYPEDSSEDCFAPNHPLKPELGKRVVQLSKE' A
#
# COMPACT_ATOMS: atom_id res chain seq x y z
N ILE A 1 -6.81 23.13 14.84
CA ILE A 1 -6.95 22.28 16.04
C ILE A 1 -7.71 21.00 15.68
N LEU A 2 -8.97 21.05 15.23
CA LEU A 2 -9.75 19.83 14.92
C LEU A 2 -9.06 18.88 13.93
N GLU A 3 -8.65 19.36 12.76
CA GLU A 3 -7.99 18.53 11.74
C GLU A 3 -6.68 17.90 12.23
N ASP A 4 -5.97 18.61 13.11
CA ASP A 4 -4.71 18.16 13.68
C ASP A 4 -4.93 16.99 14.63
N CYS A 5 -5.89 17.14 15.56
CA CYS A 5 -6.32 16.05 16.45
C CYS A 5 -6.84 14.84 15.65
N MET A 6 -7.57 15.07 14.55
CA MET A 6 -8.05 13.98 13.69
C MET A 6 -6.90 13.26 12.98
N ARG A 7 -5.90 14.00 12.47
CA ARG A 7 -4.71 13.40 11.83
C ARG A 7 -3.91 12.54 12.82
N GLU A 8 -3.73 13.00 14.05
CA GLU A 8 -3.02 12.25 15.08
C GLU A 8 -3.70 10.91 15.38
N VAL A 9 -5.03 10.93 15.61
CA VAL A 9 -5.81 9.71 15.88
C VAL A 9 -5.77 8.76 14.67
N LEU A 10 -6.02 9.26 13.47
CA LEU A 10 -6.00 8.44 12.25
C LEU A 10 -4.62 7.83 11.98
N ASN A 11 -3.55 8.55 12.28
CA ASN A 11 -2.20 8.03 12.11
C ASN A 11 -1.91 6.84 13.06
N LEU A 12 -2.49 6.82 14.25
CA LEU A 12 -2.32 5.74 15.24
C LEU A 12 -3.22 4.53 15.01
N GLU A 13 -4.41 4.73 14.44
CA GLU A 13 -5.43 3.69 14.37
C GLU A 13 -5.67 3.14 12.97
N ALA A 14 -5.61 3.98 11.94
CA ALA A 14 -6.06 3.59 10.61
C ALA A 14 -5.05 2.70 9.89
N GLU A 15 -5.54 1.70 9.17
CA GLU A 15 -4.70 0.88 8.31
C GLU A 15 -4.29 1.62 7.03
N ARG A 16 -3.08 1.34 6.53
CA ARG A 16 -2.53 1.91 5.30
C ARG A 16 -3.06 1.15 4.10
N ARG A 17 -3.46 1.89 3.07
CA ARG A 17 -3.90 1.38 1.77
C ARG A 17 -3.22 2.16 0.65
N ILE A 18 -3.08 1.50 -0.49
CA ILE A 18 -2.49 2.08 -1.70
C ILE A 18 -3.65 2.40 -2.65
N ALA A 19 -3.68 3.61 -3.15
CA ALA A 19 -4.62 4.06 -4.17
C ALA A 19 -3.92 5.06 -5.09
N VAL A 20 -4.19 4.97 -6.38
CA VAL A 20 -3.74 5.94 -7.38
C VAL A 20 -4.96 6.73 -7.82
N LEU A 21 -4.99 8.04 -7.56
CA LEU A 21 -6.17 8.88 -7.83
C LEU A 21 -6.31 9.22 -9.30
N ASP A 22 -5.19 9.41 -9.99
CA ASP A 22 -5.12 9.69 -11.43
C ASP A 22 -4.13 8.70 -12.08
N PRO A 23 -4.62 7.55 -12.57
CA PRO A 23 -3.76 6.45 -12.98
C PRO A 23 -3.06 6.72 -14.31
N ILE A 24 -1.75 6.53 -14.32
CA ILE A 24 -0.93 6.47 -15.53
C ILE A 24 -0.42 5.05 -15.66
N LYS A 25 -0.58 4.46 -16.84
CA LYS A 25 -0.08 3.10 -17.11
C LYS A 25 1.45 3.09 -17.02
N LEU A 26 1.98 2.25 -16.15
CA LEU A 26 3.41 1.97 -16.01
C LEU A 26 3.66 0.57 -16.58
N VAL A 27 4.75 0.42 -17.34
CA VAL A 27 5.16 -0.88 -17.87
C VAL A 27 6.62 -1.09 -17.50
N ILE A 28 6.91 -2.22 -16.85
CA ILE A 28 8.26 -2.63 -16.50
C ILE A 28 8.83 -3.46 -17.66
N ASP A 29 9.83 -2.94 -18.37
CA ASP A 29 10.38 -3.55 -19.60
C ASP A 29 11.17 -4.83 -19.33
N ASN A 30 11.84 -4.91 -18.18
CA ASN A 30 12.65 -6.03 -17.75
C ASN A 30 11.92 -7.07 -16.87
N TYR A 31 10.59 -6.97 -16.75
CA TYR A 31 9.79 -7.93 -15.99
C TYR A 31 9.11 -8.97 -16.91
N PRO A 32 9.11 -10.27 -16.56
CA PRO A 32 8.49 -11.31 -17.38
C PRO A 32 6.97 -11.12 -17.51
N GLU A 33 6.41 -11.34 -18.70
CA GLU A 33 5.00 -11.02 -19.02
C GLU A 33 3.98 -11.86 -18.24
N ASP A 34 4.28 -13.13 -17.99
CA ASP A 34 3.38 -14.07 -17.30
C ASP A 34 3.75 -14.27 -15.82
N SER A 35 4.58 -13.38 -15.25
CA SER A 35 4.94 -13.45 -13.83
C SER A 35 4.17 -12.42 -13.02
N SER A 36 3.76 -12.84 -11.82
CA SER A 36 3.24 -11.95 -10.78
C SER A 36 3.88 -12.36 -9.46
N GLU A 37 4.38 -11.39 -8.70
CA GLU A 37 4.93 -11.61 -7.37
C GLU A 37 3.96 -11.14 -6.29
N ASP A 38 3.73 -12.01 -5.31
CA ASP A 38 3.02 -11.64 -4.08
C ASP A 38 3.95 -10.84 -3.17
N CYS A 39 3.86 -9.51 -3.23
CA CYS A 39 4.58 -8.63 -2.32
C CYS A 39 3.79 -8.45 -1.02
N PHE A 40 4.45 -8.46 0.12
CA PHE A 40 3.78 -8.33 1.43
C PHE A 40 4.01 -6.96 2.05
N ALA A 41 2.99 -6.09 1.99
CA ALA A 41 3.03 -4.76 2.59
C ALA A 41 2.43 -4.78 4.01
N PRO A 42 3.05 -4.14 5.02
CA PRO A 42 2.47 -4.04 6.35
C PRO A 42 1.17 -3.22 6.33
N ASN A 43 0.18 -3.64 7.12
CA ASN A 43 -1.07 -2.90 7.26
C ASN A 43 -0.89 -1.60 8.05
N HIS A 44 0.04 -1.56 9.00
CA HIS A 44 0.34 -0.36 9.77
C HIS A 44 1.80 -0.37 10.21
N PRO A 45 2.56 0.73 10.01
CA PRO A 45 4.00 0.75 10.28
C PRO A 45 4.33 0.55 11.77
N LEU A 46 3.50 1.08 12.67
CA LEU A 46 3.70 0.98 14.13
C LEU A 46 3.00 -0.23 14.80
N LYS A 47 2.20 -1.00 14.05
CA LYS A 47 1.35 -2.08 14.59
C LYS A 47 1.59 -3.39 13.83
N PRO A 48 2.72 -4.07 14.07
CA PRO A 48 3.06 -5.32 13.38
C PRO A 48 2.02 -6.43 13.63
N GLU A 49 1.26 -6.35 14.72
CA GLU A 49 0.16 -7.26 15.06
C GLU A 49 -1.00 -7.25 14.05
N LEU A 50 -1.17 -6.15 13.30
CA LEU A 50 -2.17 -6.05 12.23
C LEU A 50 -1.74 -6.80 10.97
N GLY A 51 -0.56 -7.43 10.99
CA GLY A 51 -0.06 -8.29 9.93
C GLY A 51 0.32 -7.55 8.64
N LYS A 52 0.45 -8.34 7.58
CA LYS A 52 0.77 -7.86 6.23
C LYS A 52 -0.35 -8.23 5.28
N ARG A 53 -0.56 -7.40 4.27
CA ARG A 53 -1.44 -7.69 3.13
C ARG A 53 -0.62 -8.06 1.91
N VAL A 54 -1.20 -8.90 1.08
CA VAL A 54 -0.65 -9.24 -0.24
C VAL A 54 -0.95 -8.10 -1.21
N VAL A 55 0.05 -7.71 -1.99
CA VAL A 55 -0.03 -6.78 -3.10
C VAL A 55 0.61 -7.48 -4.28
N GLN A 56 -0.15 -7.71 -5.34
CA GLN A 56 0.37 -8.36 -6.53
C GLN A 56 1.14 -7.33 -7.34
N LEU A 57 2.42 -7.60 -7.58
CA LEU A 57 3.24 -6.87 -8.53
C LEU A 57 3.28 -7.66 -9.83
N SER A 58 2.92 -7.00 -10.93
CA SER A 58 2.99 -7.56 -12.27
C SER A 58 3.79 -6.62 -13.18
N LYS A 59 3.97 -7.00 -14.45
CA LYS A 59 4.61 -6.14 -15.46
C LYS A 59 3.88 -4.81 -15.65
N GLU A 60 2.57 -4.80 -15.45
CA GLU A 60 1.66 -3.64 -15.57
C GLU A 60 0.77 -3.44 -14.33
#